data_AF-A0A4U6M876-F1
#
_entry.id   AF-A0A4U6M876-F1
#
_cell.length_a   1.000
_cell.length_b   1.000
_cell.length_c   1.000
_cell.angle_alpha   90.00
_cell.angle_beta   90.00
_cell.angle_gamma   90.00
#
_symmetry.space_group_name_H-M   'P 1'
#
loop_
_entity.id
_entity.type
_entity.pdbx_description
1 polymer ?
#
loop_
_entity_poly.entity_id
_entity_poly.type
_entity_poly.pdbx_seq_one_letter_code
_entity_poly.pdbx_strand_id
1 'polypeptide(L)' 'VNIVLKADVQGSVEAISDSLLKLSTDEVKVKIIGSGVGGITETDATLAAASNAILVGFNVRADASA' A
#
# COMPACT_ATOMS: atom_id res chain seq x y z
N VAL A 1 -10.33 1.73 6.64
CA VAL A 1 -9.68 1.98 5.33
C VAL A 1 -8.60 0.93 5.12
N ASN A 2 -8.73 0.13 4.06
CA ASN A 2 -7.73 -0.85 3.69
C ASN A 2 -6.73 -0.23 2.72
N ILE A 3 -5.44 -0.51 2.90
CA ILE A 3 -4.36 0.06 2.08
C ILE A 3 -3.43 -1.06 1.62
N VAL A 4 -3.05 -1.03 0.35
CA VAL A 4 -1.92 -1.78 -0.21
C VAL A 4 -0.80 -0.78 -0.49
N LEU A 5 0.40 -1.02 0.04
CA LEU A 5 1.53 -0.10 -0.07
C LEU A 5 2.69 -0.72 -0.84
N LYS A 6 3.16 -0.03 -1.88
CA LYS A 6 4.36 -0.39 -2.64
C LYS A 6 5.36 0.75 -2.56
N ALA A 7 6.61 0.45 -2.26
CA ALA A 7 7.69 1.44 -2.32
C ALA A 7 8.95 0.88 -2.97
N ASP A 8 9.87 1.74 -3.40
CA ASP A 8 11.09 1.31 -4.09
C ASP A 8 12.11 0.65 -3.15
N VAL A 9 12.11 1.07 -1.88
CA VAL A 9 13.00 0.56 -0.82
C VAL A 9 12.21 0.23 0.44
N GLN A 10 12.75 -0.72 1.21
CA GLN A 10 12.11 -1.23 2.43
C GLN A 10 11.91 -0.15 3.51
N GLY A 11 12.89 0.74 3.72
CA GLY A 11 12.78 1.81 4.73
C GLY A 11 11.58 2.74 4.50
N SER A 12 11.24 3.01 3.23
CA SER A 12 10.08 3.81 2.86
C SER A 12 8.77 3.09 3.17
N VAL A 13 8.69 1.77 2.91
CA VAL A 13 7.52 0.94 3.26
C VAL A 13 7.25 1.00 4.76
N GLU A 14 8.30 0.79 5.57
CA GLU A 14 8.20 0.76 7.03
C GLU A 14 7.80 2.13 7.60
N ALA A 15 8.46 3.21 7.16
CA ALA A 15 8.18 4.56 7.64
C ALA A 15 6.75 5.02 7.30
N ILE A 16 6.28 4.74 6.08
CA ILE A 16 4.92 5.10 5.66
C ILE A 16 3.89 4.24 6.39
N SER A 17 4.15 2.94 6.54
CA SER A 17 3.24 2.03 7.25
C SER A 17 3.05 2.45 8.71
N ASP A 18 4.14 2.77 9.40
CA ASP A 18 4.11 3.25 10.78
C ASP A 18 3.37 4.59 10.90
N SER A 19 3.61 5.52 9.97
CA SER A 19 2.90 6.80 9.92
C SER A 19 1.39 6.63 9.70
N LEU A 20 0.99 5.73 8.80
CA LEU A 20 -0.42 5.42 8.52
C LEU A 20 -1.11 4.75 9.71
N LEU A 21 -0.41 3.88 10.43
CA LEU A 21 -0.93 3.27 11.65
C LEU A 21 -1.10 4.29 12.77
N LYS A 22 -0.16 5.23 12.93
CA LYS A 22 -0.26 6.34 13.90
C LYS A 22 -1.40 7.31 13.59
N LEU A 23 -1.76 7.47 12.32
CA LEU A 23 -2.92 8.25 11.88
C LEU A 23 -4.25 7.51 12.08
N SER A 24 -4.23 6.21 12.40
CA SER A 24 -5.45 5.45 12.68
C SER A 24 -6.12 6.00 13.94
N THR A 25 -7.40 6.33 13.83
CA THR A 25 -8.22 6.79 14.94
C THR A 25 -9.31 5.76 15.25
N ASP A 26 -10.02 5.93 16.37
CA ASP A 26 -11.14 5.05 16.72
C ASP A 26 -12.30 5.15 15.72
N GLU A 27 -12.45 6.31 15.08
CA GLU A 27 -13.47 6.55 14.05
C GLU A 27 -13.04 6.00 12.68
N VAL A 28 -11.75 6.08 12.34
CA VAL A 28 -11.21 5.59 11.07
C VAL A 28 -10.03 4.66 11.31
N LYS A 29 -10.31 3.34 11.29
CA LYS A 29 -9.27 2.32 11.38
C LYS A 29 -8.53 2.15 10.07
N VAL A 30 -7.23 2.38 10.09
CA VAL A 30 -6.34 2.10 8.96
C VAL A 30 -5.81 0.68 9.07
N LYS A 31 -5.92 -0.10 7.99
CA LYS A 31 -5.42 -1.46 7.92
C LYS A 31 -4.58 -1.63 6.66
N ILE A 32 -3.34 -2.04 6.83
CA ILE A 32 -2.45 -2.40 5.73
C ILE A 32 -2.67 -3.88 5.44
N ILE A 33 -3.21 -4.19 4.27
CA ILE A 33 -3.53 -5.57 3.86
C ILE A 33 -2.40 -6.19 3.02
N GLY A 34 -1.54 -5.37 2.43
CA GLY A 34 -0.35 -5.81 1.71
C GLY A 34 0.67 -4.68 1.66
N SER A 35 1.92 -5.00 1.91
CA SER A 35 3.02 -4.07 1.72
C SER A 35 4.21 -4.77 1.07
N GLY A 36 4.94 -4.06 0.22
CA GLY A 36 6.06 -4.67 -0.50
C GLY A 36 6.99 -3.67 -1.14
N VAL A 37 8.18 -4.16 -1.47
CA VAL A 37 9.21 -3.41 -2.18
C VAL A 37 9.16 -3.75 -3.67
N GLY A 38 9.28 -2.75 -4.53
CA GLY A 38 9.27 -2.90 -5.99
C GLY A 38 8.05 -2.26 -6.65
N GLY A 39 8.00 -2.38 -7.99
CA GLY A 39 6.93 -1.82 -8.82
C GLY A 39 5.53 -2.32 -8.45
N ILE A 40 4.52 -1.58 -8.88
CA ILE A 40 3.13 -2.02 -8.78
C ILE A 40 2.86 -3.08 -9.85
N THR A 41 2.34 -4.23 -9.43
CA THR A 41 1.99 -5.36 -10.30
C THR A 41 0.48 -5.55 -10.42
N GLU A 42 0.02 -6.27 -11.44
CA GLU A 42 -1.39 -6.65 -11.61
C GLU A 42 -1.95 -7.41 -10.39
N THR A 43 -1.12 -8.23 -9.74
CA THR A 43 -1.49 -8.94 -8.50
C THR A 43 -1.82 -7.96 -7.37
N ASP A 44 -1.08 -6.86 -7.24
CA ASP A 44 -1.33 -5.84 -6.21
C ASP A 44 -2.61 -5.07 -6.51
N ALA A 45 -2.84 -4.73 -7.79
CA ALA A 45 -4.07 -4.09 -8.25
C ALA A 45 -5.30 -4.98 -8.02
N THR A 46 -5.18 -6.28 -8.34
CA THR A 46 -6.22 -7.28 -8.11
C THR A 46 -6.51 -7.46 -6.63
N LEU A 47 -5.49 -7.53 -5.78
CA LEU A 47 -5.66 -7.63 -4.33
C LEU A 47 -6.36 -6.39 -3.76
N ALA A 48 -5.98 -5.20 -4.23
CA ALA A 48 -6.59 -3.95 -3.84
C ALA A 48 -8.08 -3.91 -4.24
N ALA A 49 -8.40 -4.30 -5.48
CA ALA A 49 -9.77 -4.37 -5.98
C ALA A 49 -10.62 -5.40 -5.21
N ALA A 50 -10.11 -6.61 -4.99
CA ALA A 50 -10.82 -7.67 -4.28
C ALA A 50 -11.08 -7.32 -2.80
N SER A 51 -10.21 -6.50 -2.19
CA SER A 51 -10.27 -6.14 -0.78
C SER A 51 -10.86 -4.75 -0.51
N ASN A 52 -11.38 -4.07 -1.55
CA ASN A 52 -11.83 -2.68 -1.49
C ASN A 52 -10.79 -1.75 -0.84
N ALA A 53 -9.53 -1.91 -1.23
CA ALA A 53 -8.39 -1.21 -0.66
C ALA A 53 -7.81 -0.19 -1.63
N ILE A 54 -7.19 0.84 -1.07
CA ILE A 54 -6.49 1.87 -1.81
C ILE A 54 -5.06 1.40 -2.07
N LEU A 55 -4.64 1.38 -3.33
CA LEU A 55 -3.27 1.06 -3.72
C LEU A 55 -2.42 2.33 -3.75
N VAL A 56 -1.34 2.34 -2.97
CA VAL A 56 -0.44 3.49 -2.81
C VAL A 56 0.96 3.09 -3.23
N GLY A 57 1.52 3.82 -4.21
CA GLY A 57 2.90 3.67 -4.66
C GLY A 57 3.77 4.84 -4.20
N PHE A 58 4.92 4.57 -3.58
CA PHE A 58 5.91 5.56 -3.20
C PHE A 58 7.23 5.36 -3.96
N ASN A 59 7.57 6.31 -4.83
CA ASN A 59 8.73 6.24 -5.72
C ASN A 59 8.80 4.97 -6.61
N VAL A 60 7.65 4.35 -6.86
CA VAL A 60 7.53 3.16 -7.71
C VAL A 60 6.77 3.52 -8.98
N ARG A 61 7.04 2.76 -10.04
CA ARG A 61 6.24 2.83 -11.27
C ARG A 61 5.24 1.68 -11.27
N ALA A 62 4.05 1.95 -11.79
CA ALA A 62 3.20 0.88 -12.28
C ALA A 62 3.86 0.29 -13.51
N ASP A 63 3.98 -1.03 -13.54
CA ASP A 63 4.40 -1.70 -14.77
C ASP A 63 3.35 -1.41 -15.86
N ALA A 64 3.77 -1.33 -17.13
CA ALA A 64 2.90 -0.87 -18.23
C ALA A 64 1.73 -1.83 -18.51
N SER A 65 1.73 -3.00 -17.89
CA SER A 65 0.71 -4.04 -17.96
C SER A 65 -0.07 -4.25 -16.64
N ALA A 66 0.03 -3.32 -15.68
CA ALA A 66 -0.73 -3.38 -14.43
C ALA A 66 -2.19 -2.93 -14.60
#